data_AF-A0AAN4HKE4-F1
#
_entry.id   AF-A0AAN4HKE4-F1
#
_cell.length_a   1.000
_cell.length_b   1.000
_cell.length_c   1.000
_cell.angle_alpha   90.00
_cell.angle_beta   90.00
_cell.angle_gamma   90.00
#
_symmetry.space_group_name_H-M   'P 1'
#
loop_
_entity.id
_entity.type
_entity.pdbx_description
1 polymer ?
#
loop_
_entity_poly.entity_id
_entity_poly.type
_entity_poly.pdbx_seq_one_letter_code
_entity_poly.pdbx_strand_id
1 'polypeptide(L)'
;MARKQKDKIVRVQFSKEKVIMFGNSYESWERQLEEYLQILRQHNELTSIGQASVSVSDNAWVSWGGLKWCSEENMQHQFNREGCQSSEEDNPNPRNYNEMRFYSDVTIAEKVNKLITKYKK
;
A
#
# COMPACT_ATOMS: atom_id res chain seq x y z
N MET A 1 -9.66 17.84 -16.93
CA MET A 1 -8.97 17.74 -15.63
C MET A 1 -9.49 16.49 -14.94
N ALA A 2 -8.68 15.44 -14.83
CA ALA A 2 -9.10 14.21 -14.15
C ALA A 2 -9.33 14.53 -12.66
N ARG A 3 -10.46 14.11 -12.10
CA ARG A 3 -10.71 14.15 -10.65
C ARG A 3 -9.51 13.47 -9.98
N LYS A 4 -8.68 14.24 -9.27
CA LYS A 4 -7.63 13.68 -8.41
C LYS A 4 -8.37 12.76 -7.44
N GLN A 5 -8.19 11.44 -7.57
CA GLN A 5 -8.67 10.52 -6.54
C GLN A 5 -8.10 11.03 -5.23
N LYS A 6 -8.95 11.17 -4.20
CA LYS A 6 -8.46 11.57 -2.88
C LYS A 6 -7.30 10.64 -2.53
N ASP A 7 -6.15 11.23 -2.22
CA ASP A 7 -4.98 10.45 -1.87
C ASP A 7 -5.34 9.57 -0.67
N LYS A 8 -5.13 8.26 -0.81
CA LYS A 8 -5.41 7.27 0.22
C LYS A 8 -4.28 6.27 0.29
N ILE A 9 -3.95 5.89 1.52
CA ILE A 9 -3.07 4.76 1.81
C ILE A 9 -3.97 3.58 2.19
N VAL A 10 -3.83 2.46 1.50
CA VAL A 10 -4.53 1.21 1.77
C VAL A 10 -3.54 0.24 2.41
N ARG A 11 -3.74 -0.05 3.70
CA ARG A 11 -2.98 -1.03 4.47
C ARG A 11 -3.70 -2.37 4.41
N VAL A 12 -3.11 -3.35 3.74
CA VAL A 12 -3.63 -4.71 3.58
C VAL A 12 -2.80 -5.68 4.39
N GLN A 13 -3.43 -6.32 5.36
CA GLN A 13 -2.83 -7.37 6.18
C GLN A 13 -3.25 -8.74 5.65
N PHE A 14 -2.31 -9.41 4.97
CA PHE A 14 -2.50 -10.74 4.39
C PHE A 14 -2.28 -11.87 5.41
N SER A 15 -1.41 -11.65 6.40
CA SER A 15 -1.16 -12.55 7.53
C SER A 15 -0.67 -11.75 8.74
N LYS A 16 -0.35 -12.40 9.87
CA LYS A 16 0.22 -11.71 11.05
C LYS A 16 1.55 -11.00 10.72
N GLU A 17 2.34 -11.56 9.83
CA GLU A 17 3.70 -11.07 9.51
C GLU A 17 3.75 -10.33 8.16
N LYS A 18 2.66 -10.38 7.38
CA LYS A 18 2.63 -9.81 6.03
C LYS A 18 1.60 -8.69 5.93
N VAL A 19 2.09 -7.47 6.13
CA VAL A 19 1.33 -6.24 5.94
C VAL A 19 1.96 -5.42 4.83
N ILE A 20 1.17 -5.12 3.80
CA ILE A 20 1.60 -4.36 2.63
C ILE A 20 0.72 -3.13 2.50
N MET A 21 1.37 -2.01 2.26
CA MET A 21 0.75 -0.72 2.06
C MET A 21 0.77 -0.35 0.59
N PHE A 22 -0.36 0.13 0.09
CA PHE A 22 -0.55 0.58 -1.27
C PHE A 22 -1.04 2.02 -1.24
N GLY A 23 -0.70 2.80 -2.25
CA GLY A 23 -1.29 4.11 -2.41
C GLY A 23 -1.17 4.59 -3.84
N ASN A 24 -1.92 5.63 -4.16
CA ASN A 24 -1.91 6.16 -5.51
C ASN A 24 -0.54 6.82 -5.79
N SER A 25 0.23 6.24 -6.70
CA SER A 25 1.47 6.85 -7.21
C SER A 25 1.26 7.27 -8.67
N TYR A 26 2.00 6.69 -9.62
CA TYR A 26 1.77 6.88 -11.05
C TYR A 26 0.58 6.03 -11.57
N GLU A 27 0.14 5.04 -10.79
CA GLU A 27 -1.04 4.19 -11.01
C GLU A 27 -1.91 4.14 -9.74
N SER A 28 -3.16 3.67 -9.87
CA SER A 28 -4.05 3.49 -8.73
C SER A 28 -3.61 2.34 -7.84
N TRP A 29 -3.89 2.44 -6.54
CA TRP A 29 -3.63 1.38 -5.57
C TRP A 29 -4.29 0.04 -5.98
N GLU A 30 -5.45 0.09 -6.67
CA GLU A 30 -6.15 -1.11 -7.15
C GLU A 30 -5.30 -1.88 -8.16
N ARG A 31 -4.69 -1.18 -9.13
CA ARG A 31 -3.85 -1.79 -10.16
C ARG A 31 -2.55 -2.33 -9.58
N GLN A 32 -1.94 -1.58 -8.67
CA GLN A 32 -0.75 -2.01 -7.94
C GLN A 32 -1.01 -3.24 -7.07
N LEU A 33 -2.18 -3.30 -6.41
CA LEU A 33 -2.60 -4.49 -5.67
C LEU A 33 -2.76 -5.70 -6.60
N GLU A 34 -3.39 -5.53 -7.77
CA GLU A 34 -3.50 -6.61 -8.76
C GLU A 34 -2.13 -7.13 -9.22
N GLU A 35 -1.17 -6.24 -9.48
CA GLU A 35 0.22 -6.63 -9.78
C GLU A 35 0.85 -7.42 -8.62
N TYR A 36 0.67 -6.94 -7.38
CA TYR A 36 1.19 -7.63 -6.21
C TYR A 36 0.57 -9.02 -6.02
N LEU A 37 -0.74 -9.15 -6.21
CA LEU A 37 -1.44 -10.44 -6.15
C LEU A 37 -0.97 -11.41 -7.25
N GLN A 38 -0.62 -10.89 -8.43
CA GLN A 38 -0.04 -11.69 -9.50
C GLN A 38 1.35 -12.24 -9.11
N ILE A 39 2.19 -11.42 -8.47
CA ILE A 39 3.47 -11.85 -7.90
C ILE A 39 3.23 -12.96 -6.87
N LEU A 40 2.32 -12.74 -5.90
CA LEU A 40 2.00 -13.76 -4.89
C LEU A 40 1.50 -15.07 -5.49
N ARG A 41 0.70 -15.00 -6.56
CA ARG A 41 0.22 -16.18 -7.29
C ARG A 41 1.39 -16.94 -7.93
N GLN A 42 2.33 -16.23 -8.57
CA GLN A 42 3.51 -16.85 -9.19
C GLN A 42 4.40 -17.55 -8.16
N HIS A 43 4.49 -17.02 -6.95
CA HIS A 43 5.21 -17.62 -5.82
C HIS A 43 4.39 -18.64 -5.01
N ASN A 44 3.16 -18.95 -5.42
CA ASN A 44 2.23 -19.85 -4.72
C ASN A 44 1.93 -19.45 -3.25
N GLU A 45 2.09 -18.17 -2.93
CA GLU A 45 1.82 -17.60 -1.60
C GLU A 45 0.36 -17.14 -1.44
N LEU A 46 -0.37 -17.02 -2.55
CA LEU A 46 -1.76 -16.55 -2.52
C LEU A 46 -2.74 -17.58 -1.97
N THR A 47 -2.38 -18.87 -2.05
CA THR A 47 -3.23 -20.02 -1.69
C THR A 47 -3.46 -20.13 -0.19
N SER A 48 -2.51 -19.64 0.62
CA SER A 48 -2.58 -19.64 2.09
C SER A 48 -3.30 -18.41 2.66
N ILE A 49 -3.48 -17.37 1.86
CA ILE A 49 -4.18 -16.15 2.27
C ILE A 49 -5.66 -16.47 2.29
N GLY A 50 -6.35 -16.35 3.44
CA GLY A 50 -7.81 -16.53 3.52
C GLY A 50 -8.54 -15.24 3.13
N GLN A 51 -8.82 -14.44 4.15
CA GLN A 51 -9.37 -13.08 4.07
C GLN A 51 -8.32 -12.11 4.58
N ALA A 52 -8.10 -11.00 3.87
CA ALA A 52 -7.21 -9.94 4.32
C ALA A 52 -7.97 -8.92 5.15
N SER A 53 -7.35 -8.47 6.24
CA SER A 53 -7.81 -7.31 6.99
C SER A 53 -7.33 -6.04 6.31
N VAL A 54 -8.21 -5.05 6.17
CA VAL A 54 -7.92 -3.82 5.43
C VAL A 54 -8.26 -2.61 6.27
N SER A 55 -7.34 -1.66 6.27
CA SER A 55 -7.48 -0.36 6.91
C SER A 55 -6.93 0.71 5.99
N VAL A 56 -7.46 1.93 6.10
CA VAL A 56 -7.10 3.02 5.21
C VAL A 56 -6.77 4.29 5.97
N SER A 57 -5.94 5.13 5.35
CA SER A 57 -5.62 6.46 5.83
C SER A 57 -5.84 7.48 4.71
N ASP A 58 -6.33 8.68 5.05
CA ASP A 58 -6.50 9.79 4.11
C ASP A 58 -5.20 10.59 3.90
N ASN A 59 -4.09 10.09 4.43
CA ASN A 59 -2.76 10.64 4.20
C ASN A 59 -2.32 10.43 2.74
N ALA A 60 -1.48 11.34 2.25
CA ALA A 60 -0.91 11.23 0.92
C ALA A 60 0.05 10.04 0.83
N TRP A 61 0.04 9.33 -0.31
CA TRP A 61 1.04 8.31 -0.59
C TRP A 61 2.40 8.94 -0.88
N VAL A 62 3.47 8.15 -0.72
CA VAL A 62 4.82 8.60 -1.07
C VAL A 62 4.89 8.79 -2.59
N SER A 63 5.08 10.03 -3.01
CA SER A 63 4.98 10.42 -4.42
C SER A 63 6.31 10.29 -5.18
N TRP A 64 7.42 10.13 -4.44
CA TRP A 64 8.77 10.14 -4.98
C TRP A 64 9.25 8.73 -5.36
N GLY A 65 10.04 8.60 -6.43
CA GLY A 65 10.65 7.35 -6.85
C GLY A 65 9.71 6.29 -7.43
N GLY A 66 8.43 6.62 -7.67
CA GLY A 66 7.47 5.69 -8.28
C GLY A 66 7.09 4.50 -7.38
N LEU A 67 7.18 4.68 -6.05
CA LEU A 67 6.85 3.63 -5.08
C LEU A 67 5.43 3.09 -5.33
N LYS A 68 5.33 1.80 -5.66
CA LYS A 68 4.04 1.12 -5.87
C LYS A 68 3.45 0.65 -4.55
N TRP A 69 4.23 -0.09 -3.78
CA TRP A 69 3.85 -0.61 -2.48
C TRP A 69 5.09 -0.77 -1.60
N CYS A 70 4.89 -0.87 -0.30
CA CYS A 70 5.96 -1.26 0.64
C CYS A 70 5.39 -2.07 1.79
N SER A 71 6.24 -2.79 2.52
CA SER A 71 5.84 -3.36 3.81
C SER A 71 5.63 -2.24 4.83
N GLU A 72 4.72 -2.46 5.77
CA GLU A 72 4.41 -1.48 6.82
C GLU A 72 5.66 -1.05 7.61
N GLU A 73 6.53 -2.00 7.95
CA GLU A 73 7.80 -1.75 8.64
C GLU A 73 8.72 -0.75 7.90
N ASN A 74 8.63 -0.72 6.56
CA ASN A 74 9.44 0.14 5.72
C ASN A 74 8.80 1.51 5.47
N MET A 75 7.55 1.73 5.89
CA MET A 75 6.82 2.97 5.57
C MET A 75 7.53 4.21 6.11
N GLN A 76 8.05 4.16 7.35
CA GLN A 76 8.79 5.28 7.92
C GLN A 76 10.07 5.56 7.14
N HIS A 77 10.78 4.52 6.70
CA HIS A 77 11.95 4.69 5.85
C HIS A 77 11.58 5.38 4.53
N GLN A 78 10.44 5.02 3.93
CA GLN A 78 9.96 5.70 2.71
C GLN A 78 9.63 7.19 2.96
N PHE A 79 9.09 7.55 4.13
CA PHE A 79 8.91 8.96 4.49
C PHE A 79 10.21 9.70 4.75
N ASN A 80 11.19 9.06 5.38
CA ASN A 80 12.51 9.64 5.61
C ASN A 80 13.23 9.96 4.29
N ARG A 81 13.00 9.17 3.23
CA ARG A 81 13.62 9.35 1.91
C ARG A 81 12.76 10.14 0.93
N GLU A 82 11.57 10.59 1.34
CA GLU A 82 10.65 11.27 0.43
C GLU A 82 11.25 12.60 -0.06
N GLY A 83 11.41 12.71 -1.39
CA GLY A 83 11.98 13.87 -2.04
C GLY A 83 13.51 13.85 -2.16
N CYS A 84 14.18 12.83 -1.62
CA CYS A 84 15.64 12.70 -1.64
C CYS A 84 16.11 11.69 -2.71
N GLN A 85 17.23 11.98 -3.36
CA GLN A 85 17.97 11.03 -4.19
C GLN A 85 18.85 10.11 -3.35
N SER A 86 19.29 8.99 -3.91
CA SER A 86 20.05 7.95 -3.19
C SER A 86 21.32 8.46 -2.49
N SER A 87 21.93 9.53 -3.01
CA SER A 87 23.15 10.15 -2.47
C SER A 87 22.91 11.32 -1.52
N GLU A 88 21.66 11.75 -1.33
CA GLU A 88 21.30 12.86 -0.46
C GLU A 88 21.01 12.38 0.97
N GLU A 89 21.21 13.28 1.94
CA GLU A 89 20.77 13.07 3.32
C GLU A 89 19.24 12.89 3.38
N ASP A 90 18.77 12.25 4.45
CA ASP A 90 17.35 12.05 4.66
C ASP A 90 16.61 13.39 4.77
N ASN A 91 15.31 13.36 4.45
CA ASN A 91 14.44 14.50 4.55
C ASN A 91 14.50 15.06 5.98
N PRO A 92 14.85 16.36 6.16
CA PRO A 92 15.01 16.95 7.49
C PRO A 92 13.68 17.06 8.26
N ASN A 93 12.53 16.95 7.59
CA ASN A 93 11.20 17.00 8.19
C ASN A 93 10.34 15.83 7.66
N PRO A 94 10.65 14.58 8.02
CA PRO A 94 9.93 13.43 7.50
C PRO A 94 8.55 13.32 8.16
N ARG A 95 7.59 12.81 7.40
CA ARG A 95 6.27 12.48 7.95
C ARG A 95 6.40 11.33 8.94
N ASN A 96 5.66 11.39 10.04
CA ASN A 96 5.71 10.36 11.08
C ASN A 96 4.59 9.33 10.86
N TYR A 97 4.97 8.07 10.64
CA TYR A 97 4.03 6.97 10.47
C TYR A 97 3.11 6.79 11.67
N ASN A 98 3.63 6.99 12.89
CA ASN A 98 2.86 6.81 14.13
C ASN A 98 1.76 7.86 14.32
N GLU A 99 1.83 8.98 13.60
CA GLU A 99 0.81 10.02 13.62
C GLU A 99 -0.33 9.75 12.63
N MET A 100 -0.18 8.73 11.78
CA MET A 100 -1.19 8.36 10.80
C MET A 100 -2.38 7.67 11.46
N ARG A 101 -3.59 8.12 11.09
CA ARG A 101 -4.83 7.48 11.53
C ARG A 101 -5.28 6.48 10.48
N PHE A 102 -5.38 5.24 10.90
CA PHE A 102 -5.97 4.16 10.11
C PHE A 102 -7.37 3.85 10.62
N TYR A 103 -8.32 3.74 9.69
CA TYR A 103 -9.71 3.37 9.98
C TYR A 103 -10.17 2.26 9.05
N SER A 104 -11.22 1.54 9.45
CA SER A 104 -11.84 0.51 8.63
C SER A 104 -12.71 1.13 7.54
N ASP A 105 -12.52 0.69 6.29
CA ASP A 105 -13.34 1.08 5.14
C ASP A 105 -13.87 -0.19 4.49
N VAL A 106 -15.16 -0.47 4.73
CA VAL A 106 -15.81 -1.73 4.30
C VAL A 106 -15.78 -1.86 2.78
N THR A 107 -16.02 -0.77 2.05
CA THR A 107 -16.03 -0.79 0.58
C THR A 107 -14.66 -1.14 0.02
N ILE A 108 -13.59 -0.57 0.58
CA ILE A 108 -12.23 -0.90 0.17
C ILE A 108 -11.87 -2.33 0.59
N ALA A 109 -12.25 -2.76 1.80
CA ALA A 109 -12.01 -4.11 2.28
C ALA A 109 -12.68 -5.18 1.39
N GLU A 110 -13.93 -4.97 0.98
CA GLU A 110 -14.66 -5.86 0.06
C GLU A 110 -13.98 -5.93 -1.31
N LYS A 111 -13.55 -4.79 -1.84
CA LYS A 111 -12.81 -4.73 -3.12
C LYS A 111 -11.51 -5.53 -3.05
N VAL A 112 -10.70 -5.33 -2.02
CA VAL A 112 -9.43 -6.05 -1.82
C VAL A 112 -9.69 -7.56 -1.74
N ASN A 113 -10.64 -7.99 -0.92
CA ASN A 113 -10.94 -9.42 -0.75
C ASN A 113 -11.54 -10.07 -2.02
N LYS A 114 -12.31 -9.30 -2.81
CA LYS A 114 -12.80 -9.74 -4.12
C LYS A 114 -11.64 -9.94 -5.10
N LEU A 115 -10.65 -9.05 -5.12
CA LEU A 115 -9.45 -9.19 -5.94
C LEU A 115 -8.61 -10.40 -5.51
N ILE A 116 -8.38 -10.58 -4.21
CA ILE A 116 -7.68 -11.76 -3.68
C ILE A 116 -8.37 -13.05 -4.15
N THR A 117 -9.69 -13.12 -4.01
CA THR A 117 -10.47 -14.29 -4.46
C THR A 117 -10.40 -14.51 -5.97
N LYS A 118 -10.41 -13.43 -6.77
CA LYS A 118 -10.25 -13.50 -8.24
C LYS A 118 -8.90 -14.10 -8.63
N TYR A 119 -7.80 -13.68 -8.00
CA TYR A 119 -6.45 -14.10 -8.36
C TYR A 119 -6.06 -15.49 -7.84
N LYS A 120 -6.79 -16.02 -6.85
CA LYS A 120 -6.66 -17.43 -6.40
C LYS A 120 -7.21 -18.45 -7.41
N LYS A 121 -8.15 -18.03 -8.26
CA LYS A 121 -8.72 -18.87 -9.32
C LYS A 121 -7.78 -18.93 -10.52
#